data_AF-A0A7V9EHE1-F1
#
_entry.id   AF-A0A7V9EHE1-F1
#
_cell.length_a   1.000
_cell.length_b   1.000
_cell.length_c   1.000
_cell.angle_alpha   90.00
_cell.angle_beta   90.00
_cell.angle_gamma   90.00
#
_symmetry.space_group_name_H-M   'P 1'
#
loop_
_entity.id
_entity.type
_entity.pdbx_description
1 polymer ?
#
loop_
_entity_poly.entity_id
_entity_poly.type
_entity_poly.pdbx_seq_one_letter_code
_entity_poly.pdbx_strand_id
1 'polypeptide(L)'
;MRIRRIAAFGLLALAALALATLAVAVIADSGSGTPQPTTAAPLHPVAGNFKPDATTLEDCSDDVQACIEQAYGNIAYDSGPKRALAVLEEKIDSASNSCHRIAHSIGSASLARYQGNVGRTFAEGFSACFSGYYHGVLERSLVNVKSYKASALGAVARGLCTDSEIRAIQELEYHCLHGLGHGLMITSGYSLPLSLDVCDYMQGVWAARACNGGVFMENFFTSYGVQSPWVRADDPVYPCNWVAEEDKRPCYQLVTSRILRVVGVDWERTAEICGSIEREWISSCFESYGRDASGQTHRDAEEILGICASARPYGGERQCVQFAAMDHVENYAAGTQAAAFCDKTSLELQAPCYQALGTILGRFKRTPEERAVDCRSLTNDRSKATACIRGASTQLDAVVGQ
;
A
#
# COMPACT_ATOMS: atom_id res chain seq x y z
N MET A 1 16.89 71.76 10.10
CA MET A 1 15.78 72.73 10.21
C MET A 1 14.49 71.92 10.37
N ARG A 2 13.86 71.97 11.56
CA ARG A 2 12.63 71.24 11.93
C ARG A 2 11.42 72.16 11.75
N ILE A 3 10.38 71.74 11.02
CA ILE A 3 8.97 72.19 11.15
C ILE A 3 8.09 71.00 10.72
N ARG A 4 7.58 70.17 11.63
CA ARG A 4 6.25 70.15 12.30
C ARG A 4 5.02 69.93 11.39
N ARG A 5 4.57 68.67 11.44
CA ARG A 5 3.22 68.05 11.38
C ARG A 5 1.99 68.97 11.34
N ILE A 6 1.02 68.62 10.48
CA ILE A 6 -0.42 68.70 10.78
C ILE A 6 -1.08 67.40 10.27
N ALA A 7 -1.84 66.76 11.17
CA ALA A 7 -2.69 65.61 10.92
C ALA A 7 -4.09 66.07 10.48
N ALA A 8 -4.73 65.33 9.59
CA ALA A 8 -6.17 65.41 9.36
C ALA A 8 -6.76 64.00 9.50
N PHE A 9 -7.55 63.82 10.57
CA PHE A 9 -8.47 62.72 10.77
C PHE A 9 -9.80 63.08 10.10
N GLY A 10 -10.43 62.12 9.40
CA GLY A 10 -11.75 62.30 8.79
C GLY A 10 -12.25 61.04 8.08
N LEU A 11 -13.01 60.25 8.84
CA LEU A 11 -13.66 58.94 8.62
C LEU A 11 -14.47 58.66 7.32
N LEU A 12 -14.65 57.33 7.08
CA LEU A 12 -15.75 56.57 6.39
C LEU A 12 -15.63 56.40 4.86
N ALA A 13 -15.78 55.21 4.23
CA ALA A 13 -16.15 53.86 4.66
C ALA A 13 -15.85 52.83 3.54
N LEU A 14 -15.68 51.55 3.94
CA LEU A 14 -16.03 50.30 3.23
C LEU A 14 -15.29 49.92 1.93
N ALA A 15 -14.31 49.01 2.06
CA ALA A 15 -14.29 47.72 1.34
C ALA A 15 -13.18 46.83 1.91
N ALA A 16 -13.54 46.01 2.89
CA ALA A 16 -12.74 44.88 3.32
C ALA A 16 -13.00 43.71 2.36
N LEU A 17 -11.96 43.22 1.67
CA LEU A 17 -11.93 41.82 1.23
C LEU A 17 -10.94 41.09 2.11
N ALA A 18 -11.50 40.25 2.98
CA ALA A 18 -10.80 39.37 3.89
C ALA A 18 -10.06 38.28 3.10
N LEU A 19 -8.73 38.33 3.09
CA LEU A 19 -7.89 37.15 2.95
C LEU A 19 -7.88 36.45 4.31
N ALA A 20 -8.83 35.55 4.52
CA ALA A 20 -8.83 34.65 5.66
C ALA A 20 -7.74 33.59 5.45
N THR A 21 -6.50 33.92 5.81
CA THR A 21 -5.50 32.91 6.15
C THR A 21 -5.93 32.27 7.47
N LEU A 22 -6.49 31.06 7.43
CA LEU A 22 -6.62 30.23 8.64
C LEU A 22 -5.21 29.79 9.06
N ALA A 23 -4.54 30.62 9.85
CA ALA A 23 -3.52 30.15 10.77
C ALA A 23 -4.25 29.56 11.97
N VAL A 24 -4.42 28.24 12.01
CA VAL A 24 -4.86 27.55 13.22
C VAL A 24 -3.67 27.55 14.17
N ALA A 25 -3.71 28.45 15.16
CA ALA A 25 -2.85 28.36 16.32
C ALA A 25 -3.25 27.12 17.13
N VAL A 26 -2.42 26.07 17.09
CA VAL A 26 -2.54 24.94 18.00
C VAL A 26 -2.11 25.44 19.38
N ILE A 27 -3.09 25.69 20.24
CA ILE A 27 -2.83 25.84 21.69
C ILE A 27 -2.53 24.43 22.18
N ALA A 28 -1.26 24.14 22.43
CA ALA A 28 -0.84 22.92 23.10
C ALA A 28 -1.26 23.00 24.57
N ASP A 29 -2.43 22.44 24.90
CA ASP A 29 -2.75 22.09 26.27
C ASP A 29 -1.98 20.82 26.63
N SER A 30 -1.20 20.89 27.70
CA SER A 30 -0.35 19.79 28.17
C SER A 30 -1.21 18.81 28.96
N GLY A 31 -2.06 18.07 28.25
CA GLY A 31 -2.90 17.00 28.78
C GLY A 31 -2.84 15.80 27.84
N SER A 32 -2.74 14.60 28.40
CA SER A 32 -2.57 13.30 27.74
C SER A 32 -3.78 12.86 26.88
N GLY A 33 -4.21 13.68 25.94
CA GLY A 33 -5.27 13.40 24.99
C GLY A 33 -4.73 13.41 23.56
N THR A 34 -4.91 12.28 22.87
CA THR A 34 -4.60 12.11 21.44
C THR A 34 -5.36 13.17 20.62
N PRO A 35 -4.69 13.97 19.76
CA PRO A 35 -5.38 14.82 18.81
C PRO A 35 -6.10 13.94 17.78
N GLN A 36 -7.42 13.86 17.82
CA GLN A 36 -8.23 13.31 16.74
C GLN A 36 -8.46 14.41 15.70
N PRO A 37 -8.00 14.25 14.45
CA PRO A 37 -8.49 15.09 13.36
C PRO A 37 -9.95 14.70 13.09
N THR A 38 -10.88 15.61 13.38
CA THR A 38 -12.33 15.43 13.19
C THR A 38 -12.80 15.80 11.79
N THR A 39 -11.88 16.17 10.89
CA THR A 39 -12.18 16.58 9.52
C THR A 39 -11.32 15.80 8.55
N ALA A 40 -11.95 14.97 7.72
CA ALA A 40 -11.32 14.34 6.57
C ALA A 40 -10.63 15.40 5.71
N ALA A 41 -9.41 15.13 5.25
CA ALA A 41 -8.81 15.93 4.20
C ALA A 41 -9.77 15.95 2.99
N PRO A 42 -9.93 17.08 2.29
CA PRO A 42 -10.74 17.10 1.09
C PRO A 42 -10.20 16.04 0.12
N LEU A 43 -11.08 15.14 -0.34
CA LEU A 43 -10.78 14.17 -1.39
C LEU A 43 -10.01 14.87 -2.51
N HIS A 44 -8.95 14.24 -3.03
CA HIS A 44 -8.22 14.83 -4.16
C HIS A 44 -9.21 15.15 -5.28
N PRO A 45 -9.15 16.35 -5.91
CA PRO A 45 -10.23 16.85 -6.77
C PRO A 45 -10.59 15.95 -7.97
N VAL A 46 -9.71 15.03 -8.37
CA VAL A 46 -9.81 14.31 -9.65
C VAL A 46 -10.08 12.80 -9.49
N ALA A 47 -9.31 12.09 -8.66
CA ALA A 47 -9.38 10.63 -8.57
C ALA A 47 -10.64 10.11 -7.82
N GLY A 48 -11.29 10.90 -6.97
CA GLY A 48 -12.60 10.52 -6.43
C GLY A 48 -13.77 10.82 -7.38
N ASN A 49 -13.65 11.87 -8.20
CA ASN A 49 -14.79 12.54 -8.83
C ASN A 49 -14.74 12.56 -10.35
N PHE A 50 -13.93 11.69 -10.97
CA PHE A 50 -13.79 11.63 -12.43
C PHE A 50 -15.14 11.71 -13.17
N LYS A 51 -15.20 12.59 -14.16
CA LYS A 51 -16.27 12.69 -15.14
C LYS A 51 -15.62 12.71 -16.52
N PRO A 52 -16.11 11.90 -17.48
CA PRO A 52 -15.54 11.91 -18.82
C PRO A 52 -15.76 13.28 -19.47
N ASP A 53 -14.76 13.73 -20.21
CA ASP A 53 -14.82 14.91 -21.07
C ASP A 53 -14.05 14.65 -22.38
N ALA A 54 -13.82 15.69 -23.19
CA ALA A 54 -13.16 15.55 -24.49
C ALA A 54 -11.64 15.72 -24.44
N THR A 55 -11.02 15.84 -23.26
CA THR A 55 -9.58 16.09 -23.11
C THR A 55 -8.76 14.91 -23.63
N THR A 56 -7.82 15.16 -24.53
CA THR A 56 -6.87 14.16 -25.05
C THR A 56 -5.44 14.45 -24.56
N LEU A 57 -4.52 13.48 -24.72
CA LEU A 57 -3.12 13.67 -24.31
C LEU A 57 -2.44 14.75 -25.17
N GLU A 58 -2.84 14.86 -26.43
CA GLU A 58 -2.35 15.84 -27.39
C GLU A 58 -2.77 17.28 -27.04
N ASP A 59 -3.85 17.44 -26.28
CA ASP A 59 -4.35 18.74 -25.82
C ASP A 59 -3.60 19.25 -24.57
N CYS A 60 -2.85 18.38 -23.89
CA CYS A 60 -2.22 18.70 -22.62
C CYS A 60 -0.78 19.19 -22.78
N SER A 61 -0.46 20.31 -22.13
CA SER A 61 0.93 20.67 -21.85
C SER A 61 1.51 19.76 -20.77
N ASP A 62 2.79 19.37 -20.93
CA ASP A 62 3.49 18.45 -20.02
C ASP A 62 3.53 18.93 -18.55
N ASP A 63 3.42 20.23 -18.31
CA ASP A 63 3.42 20.84 -16.98
C ASP A 63 2.03 20.89 -16.30
N VAL A 64 0.96 20.55 -17.02
CA VAL A 64 -0.41 20.58 -16.50
C VAL A 64 -0.85 19.16 -16.11
N GLN A 65 -0.35 18.71 -14.96
CA GLN A 65 -0.59 17.38 -14.41
C GLN A 65 -2.08 16.99 -14.33
N ALA A 66 -2.98 17.94 -14.02
CA ALA A 66 -4.42 17.68 -13.98
C ALA A 66 -5.03 17.38 -15.36
N CYS A 67 -4.50 17.99 -16.43
CA CYS A 67 -4.93 17.70 -17.81
C CYS A 67 -4.52 16.29 -18.19
N ILE A 68 -3.26 15.92 -17.91
CA ILE A 68 -2.72 14.59 -18.19
C ILE A 68 -3.54 13.52 -17.44
N GLU A 69 -3.84 13.74 -16.16
CA GLU A 69 -4.70 12.87 -15.36
C GLU A 69 -6.10 12.69 -15.99
N GLN A 70 -6.73 13.77 -16.44
CA GLN A 70 -8.03 13.73 -17.11
C GLN A 70 -7.96 12.97 -18.44
N ALA A 71 -6.95 13.22 -19.28
CA ALA A 71 -6.75 12.56 -20.56
C ALA A 71 -6.56 11.04 -20.43
N TYR A 72 -5.70 10.60 -19.50
CA TYR A 72 -5.55 9.18 -19.19
C TYR A 72 -6.84 8.57 -18.61
N GLY A 73 -7.56 9.33 -17.79
CA GLY A 73 -8.88 8.95 -17.32
C GLY A 73 -9.87 8.72 -18.47
N ASN A 74 -9.91 9.62 -19.47
CA ASN A 74 -10.77 9.46 -20.65
C ASN A 74 -10.39 8.20 -21.45
N ILE A 75 -9.09 7.92 -21.65
CA ILE A 75 -8.63 6.67 -22.30
C ILE A 75 -9.17 5.45 -21.53
N ALA A 76 -9.09 5.47 -20.21
CA ALA A 76 -9.58 4.38 -19.37
C ALA A 76 -11.11 4.25 -19.44
N TYR A 77 -11.82 5.37 -19.44
CA TYR A 77 -13.28 5.40 -19.53
C TYR A 77 -13.79 4.86 -20.87
N ASP A 78 -13.13 5.19 -21.98
CA ASP A 78 -13.57 4.84 -23.33
C ASP A 78 -13.04 3.46 -23.78
N SER A 79 -11.75 3.21 -23.57
CA SER A 79 -11.03 2.05 -24.10
C SER A 79 -10.75 0.97 -23.04
N GLY A 80 -11.02 1.25 -21.76
CA GLY A 80 -10.82 0.33 -20.65
C GLY A 80 -9.43 0.45 -19.98
N PRO A 81 -9.31 -0.06 -18.73
CA PRO A 81 -8.12 0.11 -17.89
C PRO A 81 -6.85 -0.48 -18.52
N LYS A 82 -6.93 -1.67 -19.12
CA LYS A 82 -5.75 -2.34 -19.71
C LYS A 82 -5.04 -1.47 -20.74
N ARG A 83 -5.81 -0.81 -21.60
CA ARG A 83 -5.25 0.07 -22.63
C ARG A 83 -4.63 1.31 -22.01
N ALA A 84 -5.31 1.96 -21.07
CA ALA A 84 -4.82 3.16 -20.42
C ALA A 84 -3.51 2.90 -19.65
N LEU A 85 -3.46 1.82 -18.87
CA LEU A 85 -2.28 1.43 -18.09
C LEU A 85 -1.10 1.05 -19.02
N ALA A 86 -1.35 0.33 -20.12
CA ALA A 86 -0.30 0.03 -21.09
C ALA A 86 0.29 1.30 -21.75
N VAL A 87 -0.55 2.28 -22.07
CA VAL A 87 -0.08 3.57 -22.61
C VAL A 87 0.72 4.35 -21.57
N LEU A 88 0.30 4.29 -20.30
CA LEU A 88 0.98 4.95 -19.19
C LEU A 88 2.40 4.41 -19.00
N GLU A 89 2.55 3.09 -18.93
CA GLU A 89 3.86 2.43 -18.74
C GLU A 89 4.80 2.59 -19.94
N GLU A 90 4.27 2.78 -21.15
CA GLU A 90 5.08 3.06 -22.34
C GLU A 90 5.72 4.47 -22.29
N LYS A 91 5.02 5.43 -21.66
CA LYS A 91 5.35 6.86 -21.77
C LYS A 91 5.95 7.46 -20.51
N ILE A 92 5.68 6.88 -19.35
CA ILE A 92 6.04 7.45 -18.06
C ILE A 92 6.80 6.41 -17.25
N ASP A 93 7.91 6.85 -16.65
CA ASP A 93 8.67 6.01 -15.74
C ASP A 93 7.78 5.57 -14.56
N SER A 94 7.65 4.25 -14.43
CA SER A 94 6.91 3.57 -13.38
C SER A 94 7.27 4.02 -11.96
N ALA A 95 8.53 4.44 -11.75
CA ALA A 95 9.02 4.91 -10.46
C ALA A 95 8.63 6.37 -10.13
N SER A 96 8.05 7.10 -11.07
CA SER A 96 7.73 8.52 -10.90
C SER A 96 6.44 8.74 -10.09
N ASN A 97 6.42 9.80 -9.27
CA ASN A 97 5.19 10.24 -8.58
C ASN A 97 4.06 10.60 -9.55
N SER A 98 4.38 11.02 -10.78
CA SER A 98 3.39 11.32 -11.81
C SER A 98 2.68 10.06 -12.30
N CYS A 99 3.41 8.96 -12.53
CA CYS A 99 2.82 7.65 -12.87
C CYS A 99 1.76 7.25 -11.84
N HIS A 100 2.11 7.33 -10.55
CA HIS A 100 1.22 6.94 -9.46
C HIS A 100 -0.09 7.75 -9.45
N ARG A 101 0.02 9.08 -9.54
CA ARG A 101 -1.16 9.98 -9.57
C ARG A 101 -2.03 9.77 -10.81
N ILE A 102 -1.43 9.51 -11.97
CA ILE A 102 -2.18 9.22 -13.20
C ILE A 102 -2.91 7.87 -13.08
N ALA A 103 -2.27 6.86 -12.51
CA ALA A 103 -2.88 5.56 -12.28
C ALA A 103 -4.13 5.66 -11.38
N HIS A 104 -4.17 6.57 -10.39
CA HIS A 104 -5.38 6.84 -9.60
C HIS A 104 -6.54 7.30 -10.49
N SER A 105 -6.29 8.26 -11.39
CA SER A 105 -7.30 8.76 -12.32
C SER A 105 -7.80 7.68 -13.29
N ILE A 106 -6.92 6.80 -13.76
CA ILE A 106 -7.29 5.61 -14.56
C ILE A 106 -8.21 4.68 -13.76
N GLY A 107 -7.90 4.42 -12.49
CA GLY A 107 -8.73 3.61 -11.59
C GLY A 107 -10.13 4.19 -11.40
N SER A 108 -10.21 5.49 -11.09
CA SER A 108 -11.47 6.23 -10.94
C SER A 108 -12.33 6.15 -12.19
N ALA A 109 -11.74 6.45 -13.34
CA ALA A 109 -12.42 6.44 -14.61
C ALA A 109 -12.89 5.04 -15.01
N SER A 110 -12.11 4.01 -14.71
CA SER A 110 -12.49 2.62 -14.96
C SER A 110 -13.69 2.20 -14.10
N LEU A 111 -13.73 2.61 -12.83
CA LEU A 111 -14.91 2.36 -12.01
C LEU A 111 -16.13 3.15 -12.50
N ALA A 112 -15.94 4.37 -13.03
CA ALA A 112 -17.00 5.12 -13.68
C ALA A 112 -17.54 4.39 -14.91
N ARG A 113 -16.66 3.84 -15.76
CA ARG A 113 -17.00 3.02 -16.93
C ARG A 113 -17.81 1.80 -16.54
N TYR A 114 -17.41 1.12 -15.47
CA TYR A 114 -18.08 -0.08 -14.97
C TYR A 114 -19.21 0.20 -13.99
N GLN A 115 -19.74 1.44 -13.96
CA GLN A 115 -20.93 1.83 -13.20
C GLN A 115 -20.84 1.49 -11.70
N GLY A 116 -19.65 1.61 -11.11
CA GLY A 116 -19.43 1.30 -9.69
C GLY A 116 -19.17 -0.18 -9.38
N ASN A 117 -19.07 -1.06 -10.39
CA ASN A 117 -18.71 -2.46 -10.18
C ASN A 117 -17.21 -2.60 -9.85
N VAL A 118 -16.87 -2.63 -8.56
CA VAL A 118 -15.50 -2.81 -8.06
C VAL A 118 -14.92 -4.15 -8.50
N GLY A 119 -15.70 -5.24 -8.41
CA GLY A 119 -15.34 -6.59 -8.84
C GLY A 119 -14.69 -6.63 -10.22
N ARG A 120 -15.47 -6.20 -11.21
CA ARG A 120 -15.05 -6.11 -12.61
C ARG A 120 -13.89 -5.14 -12.80
N THR A 121 -13.93 -3.99 -12.13
CA THR A 121 -12.87 -2.98 -12.27
C THR A 121 -11.53 -3.54 -11.79
N PHE A 122 -11.50 -4.26 -10.67
CA PHE A 122 -10.29 -4.92 -10.16
C PHE A 122 -9.79 -6.02 -11.09
N ALA A 123 -10.69 -6.87 -11.59
CA ALA A 123 -10.33 -7.98 -12.48
C ALA A 123 -9.75 -7.54 -13.84
N GLU A 124 -10.11 -6.34 -14.31
CA GLU A 124 -9.63 -5.83 -15.60
C GLU A 124 -8.36 -4.97 -15.50
N GLY A 125 -7.92 -4.57 -14.31
CA GLY A 125 -6.67 -3.82 -14.13
C GLY A 125 -5.47 -4.68 -13.73
N PHE A 126 -4.34 -4.02 -13.53
CA PHE A 126 -3.11 -4.62 -12.97
C PHE A 126 -2.36 -3.59 -12.12
N SER A 127 -1.38 -4.03 -11.33
CA SER A 127 -0.61 -3.18 -10.42
C SER A 127 0.45 -2.33 -11.14
N ALA A 128 0.00 -1.35 -11.94
CA ALA A 128 0.90 -0.34 -12.51
C ALA A 128 1.16 0.78 -11.50
N CYS A 129 2.34 1.41 -11.60
CA CYS A 129 2.73 2.59 -10.82
C CYS A 129 2.47 2.44 -9.30
N PHE A 130 3.02 1.39 -8.66
CA PHE A 130 2.79 1.11 -7.23
C PHE A 130 1.31 0.96 -6.86
N SER A 131 0.57 0.11 -7.57
CA SER A 131 -0.85 -0.15 -7.32
C SER A 131 -1.79 1.06 -7.43
N GLY A 132 -1.33 2.18 -8.00
CA GLY A 132 -2.11 3.42 -8.05
C GLY A 132 -3.48 3.25 -8.73
N TYR A 133 -3.58 2.34 -9.70
CA TYR A 133 -4.85 1.95 -10.32
C TYR A 133 -5.90 1.52 -9.28
N TYR A 134 -5.55 0.58 -8.41
CA TYR A 134 -6.47 0.04 -7.42
C TYR A 134 -6.85 1.08 -6.37
N HIS A 135 -5.93 2.00 -6.02
CA HIS A 135 -6.21 3.10 -5.10
C HIS A 135 -7.32 4.01 -5.66
N GLY A 136 -7.20 4.42 -6.92
CA GLY A 136 -8.20 5.26 -7.57
C GLY A 136 -9.60 4.64 -7.68
N VAL A 137 -9.68 3.31 -7.87
CA VAL A 137 -10.97 2.58 -7.85
C VAL A 137 -11.65 2.74 -6.49
N LEU A 138 -10.89 2.59 -5.41
CA LEU A 138 -11.44 2.56 -4.06
C LEU A 138 -11.72 3.97 -3.52
N GLU A 139 -10.88 4.95 -3.86
CA GLU A 139 -11.19 6.36 -3.61
C GLU A 139 -12.54 6.74 -4.22
N ARG A 140 -12.78 6.39 -5.49
CA ARG A 140 -14.08 6.62 -6.14
C ARG A 140 -15.21 5.85 -5.47
N SER A 141 -14.96 4.64 -4.97
CA SER A 141 -15.97 3.82 -4.29
C SER A 141 -16.47 4.46 -2.98
N LEU A 142 -15.66 5.33 -2.36
CA LEU A 142 -15.93 5.91 -1.05
C LEU A 142 -16.45 7.37 -1.10
N VAL A 143 -16.51 8.02 -2.28
CA VAL A 143 -16.86 9.46 -2.39
C VAL A 143 -18.25 9.85 -1.91
N ASN A 144 -19.20 8.91 -1.90
CA ASN A 144 -20.57 9.17 -1.42
C ASN A 144 -20.75 8.86 0.06
N VAL A 145 -19.69 8.44 0.76
CA VAL A 145 -19.77 8.17 2.20
C VAL A 145 -19.81 9.49 2.96
N LYS A 146 -20.97 9.80 3.52
CA LYS A 146 -21.22 11.03 4.30
C LYS A 146 -20.92 10.89 5.81
N SER A 147 -20.54 9.69 6.25
CA SER A 147 -20.33 9.36 7.65
C SER A 147 -19.00 8.64 7.85
N TYR A 148 -18.06 9.31 8.50
CA TYR A 148 -16.75 8.76 8.88
C TYR A 148 -16.78 8.00 10.21
N LYS A 149 -17.91 7.35 10.52
CA LYS A 149 -18.00 6.37 11.60
C LYS A 149 -17.58 5.01 11.07
N ALA A 150 -16.78 4.28 11.84
CA ALA A 150 -16.28 2.95 11.44
C ALA A 150 -17.41 2.01 10.99
N SER A 151 -18.56 2.02 11.67
CA SER A 151 -19.70 1.16 11.30
C SER A 151 -20.34 1.51 9.96
N ALA A 152 -20.37 2.79 9.57
CA ALA A 152 -20.93 3.23 8.29
C ALA A 152 -19.97 2.94 7.13
N LEU A 153 -18.69 3.26 7.32
CA LEU A 153 -17.63 2.95 6.35
C LEU A 153 -17.46 1.44 6.20
N GLY A 154 -17.42 0.69 7.31
CA GLY A 154 -17.32 -0.76 7.34
C GLY A 154 -18.49 -1.46 6.65
N ALA A 155 -19.71 -0.91 6.72
CA ALA A 155 -20.84 -1.46 5.96
C ALA A 155 -20.63 -1.36 4.44
N VAL A 156 -20.07 -0.25 3.95
CA VAL A 156 -19.75 -0.08 2.53
C VAL A 156 -18.54 -0.93 2.13
N ALA A 157 -17.44 -0.80 2.89
CA ALA A 157 -16.17 -1.49 2.67
C ALA A 157 -16.34 -3.00 2.59
N ARG A 158 -17.15 -3.58 3.48
CA ARG A 158 -17.49 -5.02 3.47
C ARG A 158 -18.09 -5.50 2.17
N GLY A 159 -18.77 -4.64 1.42
CA GLY A 159 -19.41 -5.01 0.16
C GLY A 159 -18.46 -5.02 -1.04
N LEU A 160 -17.32 -4.31 -0.98
CA LEU A 160 -16.50 -4.00 -2.16
C LEU A 160 -15.70 -5.20 -2.69
N CYS A 161 -15.20 -6.05 -1.79
CA CYS A 161 -14.38 -7.22 -2.13
C CYS A 161 -15.15 -8.55 -1.98
N THR A 162 -16.48 -8.53 -2.21
CA THR A 162 -17.33 -9.74 -2.05
C THR A 162 -17.63 -10.48 -3.34
N ASP A 163 -17.24 -9.92 -4.48
CA ASP A 163 -17.46 -10.52 -5.80
C ASP A 163 -16.82 -11.91 -5.88
N SER A 164 -17.57 -12.88 -6.43
CA SER A 164 -17.11 -14.26 -6.57
C SER A 164 -15.88 -14.39 -7.46
N GLU A 165 -15.70 -13.52 -8.46
CA GLU A 165 -14.52 -13.53 -9.32
C GLU A 165 -13.26 -13.07 -8.57
N ILE A 166 -13.40 -12.06 -7.69
CA ILE A 166 -12.33 -11.61 -6.78
C ILE A 166 -11.98 -12.74 -5.81
N ARG A 167 -12.99 -13.33 -5.16
CA ARG A 167 -12.79 -14.38 -4.14
C ARG A 167 -12.32 -15.71 -4.72
N ALA A 168 -12.51 -15.96 -6.01
CA ALA A 168 -12.07 -17.18 -6.66
C ALA A 168 -10.55 -17.29 -6.81
N ILE A 169 -9.81 -16.19 -6.67
CA ILE A 169 -8.34 -16.17 -6.72
C ILE A 169 -7.85 -15.35 -5.53
N GLN A 170 -7.17 -15.99 -4.59
CA GLN A 170 -6.73 -15.36 -3.36
C GLN A 170 -5.87 -14.13 -3.57
N GLU A 171 -5.06 -14.10 -4.63
CA GLU A 171 -4.27 -12.93 -4.99
C GLU A 171 -5.12 -11.72 -5.37
N LEU A 172 -6.23 -11.93 -6.10
CA LEU A 172 -7.15 -10.85 -6.45
C LEU A 172 -7.88 -10.32 -5.21
N GLU A 173 -8.30 -11.22 -4.32
CA GLU A 173 -8.90 -10.85 -3.04
C GLU A 173 -7.91 -10.06 -2.17
N TYR A 174 -6.65 -10.49 -2.12
CA TYR A 174 -5.58 -9.79 -1.39
C TYR A 174 -5.40 -8.37 -1.92
N HIS A 175 -5.25 -8.19 -3.24
CA HIS A 175 -5.12 -6.85 -3.83
C HIS A 175 -6.34 -5.97 -3.63
N CYS A 176 -7.56 -6.55 -3.64
CA CYS A 176 -8.77 -5.79 -3.31
C CYS A 176 -8.76 -5.28 -1.88
N LEU A 177 -8.51 -6.16 -0.91
CA LEU A 177 -8.51 -5.81 0.50
C LEU A 177 -7.34 -4.90 0.86
N HIS A 178 -6.15 -5.16 0.33
CA HIS A 178 -4.99 -4.30 0.50
C HIS A 178 -5.25 -2.91 -0.05
N GLY A 179 -5.72 -2.80 -1.29
CA GLY A 179 -6.13 -1.52 -1.86
C GLY A 179 -7.17 -0.82 -0.99
N LEU A 180 -8.13 -1.55 -0.42
CA LEU A 180 -9.17 -0.99 0.46
C LEU A 180 -8.54 -0.27 1.65
N GLY A 181 -7.49 -0.83 2.24
CA GLY A 181 -6.71 -0.18 3.29
C GLY A 181 -6.13 1.18 2.87
N HIS A 182 -5.54 1.27 1.66
CA HIS A 182 -5.06 2.55 1.12
C HIS A 182 -6.21 3.55 0.97
N GLY A 183 -7.31 3.13 0.32
CA GLY A 183 -8.48 3.98 0.11
C GLY A 183 -9.09 4.50 1.41
N LEU A 184 -9.08 3.69 2.48
CA LEU A 184 -9.55 4.07 3.82
C LEU A 184 -8.67 5.14 4.45
N MET A 185 -7.34 5.03 4.34
CA MET A 185 -6.42 6.05 4.82
C MET A 185 -6.63 7.37 4.08
N ILE A 186 -6.79 7.33 2.76
CA ILE A 186 -6.97 8.54 1.94
C ILE A 186 -8.33 9.19 2.24
N THR A 187 -9.43 8.42 2.20
CA THR A 187 -10.77 8.99 2.39
C THR A 187 -11.00 9.49 3.82
N SER A 188 -10.32 8.92 4.81
CA SER A 188 -10.46 9.33 6.21
C SER A 188 -9.61 10.57 6.56
N GLY A 189 -8.82 11.08 5.61
CA GLY A 189 -7.86 12.15 5.87
C GLY A 189 -6.67 11.69 6.70
N TYR A 190 -6.17 10.49 6.43
CA TYR A 190 -5.09 9.82 7.14
C TYR A 190 -5.40 9.57 8.63
N SER A 191 -6.64 9.17 8.95
CA SER A 191 -6.99 8.73 10.29
C SER A 191 -6.65 7.24 10.46
N LEU A 192 -5.45 6.94 10.96
CA LEU A 192 -5.01 5.56 11.19
C LEU A 192 -5.98 4.75 12.07
N PRO A 193 -6.44 5.23 13.25
CA PRO A 193 -7.36 4.46 14.08
C PRO A 193 -8.68 4.14 13.38
N LEU A 194 -9.26 5.12 12.67
CA LEU A 194 -10.51 4.91 11.94
C LEU A 194 -10.35 3.88 10.81
N SER A 195 -9.23 3.93 10.09
CA SER A 195 -8.96 2.98 9.00
C SER A 195 -8.83 1.55 9.53
N LEU A 196 -8.13 1.35 10.64
CA LEU A 196 -8.00 0.04 11.31
C LEU A 196 -9.36 -0.45 11.82
N ASP A 197 -10.12 0.39 12.52
CA ASP A 197 -11.47 0.07 13.00
C ASP A 197 -12.41 -0.34 11.86
N VAL A 198 -12.22 0.18 10.64
CA VAL A 198 -13.00 -0.22 9.46
C VAL A 198 -12.54 -1.57 8.91
N CYS A 199 -11.24 -1.86 8.91
CA CYS A 199 -10.69 -3.14 8.49
C CYS A 199 -11.18 -4.31 9.37
N ASP A 200 -11.53 -4.07 10.64
CA ASP A 200 -12.14 -5.07 11.54
C ASP A 200 -13.50 -5.58 11.07
N TYR A 201 -14.16 -4.85 10.17
CA TYR A 201 -15.41 -5.32 9.58
C TYR A 201 -15.18 -6.38 8.50
N MET A 202 -13.95 -6.60 8.02
CA MET A 202 -13.68 -7.60 6.98
C MET A 202 -13.93 -9.02 7.48
N GLN A 203 -14.32 -9.93 6.57
CA GLN A 203 -14.69 -11.29 6.93
C GLN A 203 -13.44 -12.14 7.25
N GLY A 204 -13.10 -12.22 8.54
CA GLY A 204 -12.04 -13.08 9.06
C GLY A 204 -10.67 -12.41 9.14
N VAL A 205 -9.78 -13.03 9.92
CA VAL A 205 -8.46 -12.47 10.29
C VAL A 205 -7.58 -12.21 9.06
N TRP A 206 -7.65 -13.06 8.04
CA TRP A 206 -6.88 -12.87 6.81
C TRP A 206 -7.31 -11.59 6.08
N ALA A 207 -8.62 -11.36 5.95
CA ALA A 207 -9.12 -10.22 5.22
C ALA A 207 -8.87 -8.89 5.97
N ALA A 208 -9.03 -8.89 7.29
CA ALA A 208 -8.66 -7.75 8.13
C ALA A 208 -7.17 -7.43 8.02
N ARG A 209 -6.29 -8.44 8.06
CA ARG A 209 -4.83 -8.23 7.92
C ARG A 209 -4.42 -7.73 6.53
N ALA A 210 -5.06 -8.20 5.46
CA ALA A 210 -4.82 -7.70 4.12
C ALA A 210 -5.17 -6.20 4.03
N CYS A 211 -6.32 -5.82 4.58
CA CYS A 211 -6.76 -4.43 4.72
C CYS A 211 -5.78 -3.59 5.55
N ASN A 212 -5.41 -4.06 6.74
CA ASN A 212 -4.42 -3.39 7.60
C ASN A 212 -3.07 -3.19 6.90
N GLY A 213 -2.64 -4.16 6.07
CA GLY A 213 -1.42 -4.03 5.27
C GLY A 213 -1.43 -2.78 4.38
N GLY A 214 -2.54 -2.52 3.69
CA GLY A 214 -2.68 -1.31 2.88
C GLY A 214 -2.79 -0.03 3.72
N VAL A 215 -3.47 -0.10 4.86
CA VAL A 215 -3.53 1.02 5.83
C VAL A 215 -2.13 1.43 6.27
N PHE A 216 -1.29 0.48 6.69
CA PHE A 216 0.07 0.76 7.15
C PHE A 216 1.01 1.15 6.01
N MET A 217 0.87 0.55 4.83
CA MET A 217 1.67 0.95 3.67
C MET A 217 1.39 2.40 3.28
N GLU A 218 0.12 2.79 3.16
CA GLU A 218 -0.28 4.18 2.89
C GLU A 218 0.16 5.12 4.02
N ASN A 219 0.14 4.66 5.26
CA ASN A 219 0.61 5.45 6.39
C ASN A 219 2.11 5.77 6.32
N PHE A 220 2.94 4.78 5.98
CA PHE A 220 4.39 4.95 5.88
C PHE A 220 4.82 5.66 4.58
N PHE A 221 4.09 5.41 3.49
CA PHE A 221 4.37 5.92 2.15
C PHE A 221 3.11 6.48 1.53
N THR A 222 2.81 7.71 1.91
CA THR A 222 1.63 8.40 1.42
C THR A 222 1.70 8.57 -0.10
N SER A 223 0.68 8.09 -0.79
CA SER A 223 0.50 8.19 -2.23
C SER A 223 0.47 9.65 -2.73
N TYR A 224 0.17 10.60 -1.84
CA TYR A 224 -0.01 12.03 -2.13
C TYR A 224 1.15 12.93 -1.71
N GLY A 225 2.27 12.36 -1.27
CA GLY A 225 3.46 13.12 -0.87
C GLY A 225 3.29 14.00 0.38
N VAL A 226 2.20 13.81 1.14
CA VAL A 226 1.95 14.47 2.43
C VAL A 226 2.41 13.55 3.56
N GLN A 227 3.16 14.03 4.55
CA GLN A 227 3.52 13.13 5.65
C GLN A 227 2.29 12.80 6.51
N SER A 228 2.04 11.50 6.75
CA SER A 228 1.02 11.06 7.70
C SER A 228 1.32 11.62 9.11
N PRO A 229 0.30 12.06 9.88
CA PRO A 229 0.51 12.44 11.27
C PRO A 229 0.85 11.24 12.18
N TRP A 230 0.69 10.01 11.68
CA TRP A 230 0.97 8.76 12.42
C TRP A 230 2.34 8.17 12.09
N VAL A 231 3.30 8.99 11.69
CA VAL A 231 4.72 8.62 11.63
C VAL A 231 5.55 9.64 12.40
N ARG A 232 6.62 9.16 13.04
CA ARG A 232 7.48 9.96 13.91
C ARG A 232 8.92 9.88 13.45
N ALA A 233 9.64 10.98 13.53
CA ALA A 233 11.07 11.03 13.16
C ALA A 233 11.95 10.53 14.31
N ASP A 234 11.53 10.79 15.55
CA ASP A 234 12.18 10.38 16.80
C ASP A 234 11.88 8.92 17.18
N ASP A 235 10.82 8.33 16.61
CA ASP A 235 10.45 6.93 16.77
C ASP A 235 10.18 6.29 15.40
N PRO A 236 11.18 5.63 14.79
CA PRO A 236 11.03 5.01 13.47
C PRO A 236 10.17 3.73 13.49
N VAL A 237 9.85 3.19 14.68
CA VAL A 237 9.00 2.00 14.84
C VAL A 237 7.53 2.39 15.01
N TYR A 238 7.24 3.61 15.45
CA TYR A 238 5.89 4.14 15.53
C TYR A 238 5.21 4.15 14.14
N PRO A 239 3.96 3.66 14.03
CA PRO A 239 3.02 3.34 15.12
C PRO A 239 2.98 1.86 15.53
N CYS A 240 3.87 0.99 15.04
CA CYS A 240 3.78 -0.46 15.29
C CYS A 240 3.93 -0.84 16.77
N ASN A 241 4.65 -0.04 17.54
CA ASN A 241 4.78 -0.18 19.00
C ASN A 241 3.58 0.43 19.78
N TRP A 242 2.66 1.12 19.10
CA TRP A 242 1.53 1.83 19.71
C TRP A 242 0.17 1.18 19.41
N VAL A 243 0.00 0.60 18.22
CA VAL A 243 -1.27 -0.03 17.81
C VAL A 243 -1.62 -1.27 18.65
N ALA A 244 -2.89 -1.68 18.59
CA ALA A 244 -3.40 -2.87 19.24
C ALA A 244 -2.68 -4.14 18.73
N GLU A 245 -2.61 -5.18 19.57
CA GLU A 245 -1.80 -6.38 19.31
C GLU A 245 -2.21 -7.10 18.01
N GLU A 246 -3.51 -7.11 17.72
CA GLU A 246 -4.13 -7.65 16.50
C GLU A 246 -3.63 -6.96 15.21
N ASP A 247 -3.29 -5.67 15.29
CA ASP A 247 -2.83 -4.84 14.17
C ASP A 247 -1.31 -4.80 14.01
N LYS A 248 -0.57 -5.24 15.05
CA LYS A 248 0.89 -5.16 15.06
C LYS A 248 1.53 -5.96 13.92
N ARG A 249 1.00 -7.13 13.56
CA ARG A 249 1.63 -7.99 12.55
C ARG A 249 1.76 -7.30 11.17
N PRO A 250 0.67 -6.82 10.53
CA PRO A 250 0.79 -6.10 9.26
C PRO A 250 1.68 -4.86 9.36
N CYS A 251 1.67 -4.14 10.49
CA CYS A 251 2.53 -2.98 10.71
C CYS A 251 4.01 -3.37 10.71
N TYR A 252 4.39 -4.33 11.56
CA TYR A 252 5.78 -4.79 11.67
C TYR A 252 6.30 -5.43 10.38
N GLN A 253 5.44 -6.03 9.55
CA GLN A 253 5.80 -6.52 8.21
C GLN A 253 6.15 -5.41 7.21
N LEU A 254 5.89 -4.13 7.54
CA LEU A 254 6.19 -2.96 6.69
C LEU A 254 7.12 -1.93 7.37
N VAL A 255 7.51 -2.15 8.63
CA VAL A 255 8.18 -1.13 9.46
C VAL A 255 9.59 -0.78 8.98
N THR A 256 10.36 -1.73 8.42
CA THR A 256 11.76 -1.45 8.05
C THR A 256 11.85 -0.44 6.91
N SER A 257 10.80 -0.37 6.12
CA SER A 257 10.65 0.54 5.01
C SER A 257 10.63 1.99 5.53
N ARG A 258 9.99 2.21 6.69
CA ARG A 258 10.06 3.47 7.44
C ARG A 258 11.43 3.65 8.10
N ILE A 259 11.95 2.63 8.78
CA ILE A 259 13.23 2.70 9.50
C ILE A 259 14.36 3.12 8.55
N LEU A 260 14.50 2.45 7.41
CA LEU A 260 15.50 2.74 6.37
C LEU A 260 15.42 4.21 5.91
N ARG A 261 14.23 4.77 5.77
CA ARG A 261 14.05 6.19 5.42
C ARG A 261 14.52 7.14 6.52
N VAL A 262 14.33 6.79 7.80
CA VAL A 262 14.78 7.59 8.95
C VAL A 262 16.29 7.52 9.13
N VAL A 263 16.87 6.32 8.97
CA VAL A 263 18.30 6.11 9.23
C VAL A 263 19.20 6.31 7.99
N GLY A 264 18.62 6.50 6.80
CA GLY A 264 19.37 6.78 5.57
C GLY A 264 19.91 5.53 4.86
N VAL A 265 19.07 4.52 4.67
CA VAL A 265 19.40 3.22 4.02
C VAL A 265 20.60 2.52 4.69
N ASP A 266 20.62 2.54 6.02
CA ASP A 266 21.60 1.82 6.84
C ASP A 266 21.02 0.47 7.29
N TRP A 267 21.45 -0.60 6.62
CA TRP A 267 20.97 -1.96 6.86
C TRP A 267 21.42 -2.53 8.20
N GLU A 268 22.62 -2.20 8.67
CA GLU A 268 23.13 -2.66 9.97
C GLU A 268 22.35 -1.99 11.10
N ARG A 269 22.18 -0.66 11.01
CA ARG A 269 21.38 0.09 11.97
C ARG A 269 19.91 -0.35 11.97
N THR A 270 19.35 -0.65 10.80
CA THR A 270 17.98 -1.17 10.69
C THR A 270 17.86 -2.54 11.36
N ALA A 271 18.85 -3.43 11.20
CA ALA A 271 18.86 -4.73 11.88
C ALA A 271 18.99 -4.58 13.39
N GLU A 272 19.81 -3.65 13.88
CA GLU A 272 19.92 -3.33 15.30
C GLU A 272 18.57 -2.85 15.88
N ILE A 273 17.87 -1.96 15.17
CA ILE A 273 16.54 -1.50 15.57
C ILE A 273 15.56 -2.69 15.62
N CYS A 274 15.49 -3.53 14.59
CA CYS A 274 14.67 -4.74 14.58
C CYS A 274 15.03 -5.72 15.72
N GLY A 275 16.30 -5.79 16.14
CA GLY A 275 16.72 -6.61 17.28
C GLY A 275 16.33 -6.03 18.65
N SER A 276 15.94 -4.76 18.69
CA SER A 276 15.67 -4.00 19.93
C SER A 276 14.18 -3.75 20.21
N ILE A 277 13.28 -4.09 19.28
CA ILE A 277 11.84 -3.98 19.48
C ILE A 277 11.30 -5.05 20.44
N GLU A 278 9.99 -4.98 20.70
CA GLU A 278 9.24 -6.00 21.44
C GLU A 278 9.54 -7.42 20.92
N ARG A 279 9.86 -8.35 21.82
CA ARG A 279 10.43 -9.68 21.49
C ARG A 279 9.56 -10.47 20.52
N GLU A 280 8.25 -10.39 20.70
CA GLU A 280 7.21 -11.06 19.92
C GLU A 280 7.21 -10.61 18.45
N TRP A 281 7.72 -9.41 18.17
CA TRP A 281 7.65 -8.75 16.87
C TRP A 281 8.99 -8.69 16.12
N ILE A 282 10.10 -9.10 16.75
CA ILE A 282 11.44 -9.17 16.14
C ILE A 282 11.39 -9.95 14.82
N SER A 283 10.75 -11.12 14.81
CA SER A 283 10.58 -11.94 13.60
C SER A 283 9.90 -11.13 12.49
N SER A 284 8.76 -10.50 12.77
CA SER A 284 7.98 -9.70 11.81
C SER A 284 8.76 -8.49 11.28
N CYS A 285 9.62 -7.87 12.09
CA CYS A 285 10.50 -6.79 11.61
C CYS A 285 11.51 -7.33 10.58
N PHE A 286 12.07 -8.52 10.80
CA PHE A 286 12.94 -9.17 9.82
C PHE A 286 12.21 -9.74 8.59
N GLU A 287 10.91 -10.00 8.71
CA GLU A 287 10.04 -10.24 7.54
C GLU A 287 10.01 -8.97 6.65
N SER A 288 9.79 -7.81 7.25
CA SER A 288 9.85 -6.51 6.55
C SER A 288 11.23 -6.25 5.94
N TYR A 289 12.28 -6.53 6.71
CA TYR A 289 13.68 -6.34 6.32
C TYR A 289 14.02 -7.11 5.04
N GLY A 290 13.59 -8.37 4.94
CA GLY A 290 13.78 -9.21 3.77
C GLY A 290 13.04 -8.71 2.53
N ARG A 291 11.80 -8.24 2.71
CA ARG A 291 11.02 -7.63 1.63
C ARG A 291 11.71 -6.38 1.10
N ASP A 292 12.17 -5.49 1.98
CA ASP A 292 12.87 -4.27 1.56
C ASP A 292 14.23 -4.58 0.93
N ALA A 293 14.97 -5.57 1.44
CA ALA A 293 16.24 -6.00 0.85
C ALA A 293 16.03 -6.46 -0.60
N SER A 294 14.97 -7.24 -0.83
CA SER A 294 14.56 -7.66 -2.18
C SER A 294 14.19 -6.48 -3.08
N GLY A 295 13.35 -5.56 -2.60
CA GLY A 295 12.93 -4.40 -3.38
C GLY A 295 14.06 -3.43 -3.73
N GLN A 296 14.93 -3.09 -2.77
CA GLN A 296 15.99 -2.08 -2.92
C GLN A 296 17.16 -2.53 -3.78
N THR A 297 17.42 -3.83 -3.82
CA THR A 297 18.50 -4.44 -4.63
C THR A 297 18.03 -4.82 -6.02
N HIS A 298 16.82 -4.41 -6.41
CA HIS A 298 16.16 -4.85 -7.65
C HIS A 298 16.15 -6.38 -7.78
N ARG A 299 16.00 -7.08 -6.65
CA ARG A 299 15.94 -8.54 -6.55
C ARG A 299 17.27 -9.23 -6.91
N ASP A 300 18.40 -8.57 -6.69
CA ASP A 300 19.72 -9.22 -6.83
C ASP A 300 19.97 -10.18 -5.66
N ALA A 301 20.18 -11.45 -5.99
CA ALA A 301 20.30 -12.49 -4.99
C ALA A 301 21.55 -12.36 -4.09
N GLU A 302 22.67 -11.87 -4.61
CA GLU A 302 23.91 -11.76 -3.84
C GLU A 302 23.84 -10.58 -2.87
N GLU A 303 23.30 -9.45 -3.34
CA GLU A 303 23.07 -8.28 -2.50
C GLU A 303 22.06 -8.57 -1.38
N ILE A 304 20.95 -9.26 -1.68
CA ILE A 304 19.97 -9.68 -0.67
C ILE A 304 20.62 -10.55 0.40
N LEU A 305 21.39 -11.56 0.01
CA LEU A 305 22.04 -12.46 0.98
C LEU A 305 23.08 -11.71 1.83
N GLY A 306 23.77 -10.72 1.24
CA GLY A 306 24.64 -9.80 1.97
C GLY A 306 23.89 -9.01 3.04
N ILE A 307 22.74 -8.43 2.68
CA ILE A 307 21.88 -7.69 3.61
C ILE A 307 21.31 -8.62 4.70
N CYS A 308 20.78 -9.79 4.33
CA CYS A 308 20.23 -10.75 5.28
C CYS A 308 21.26 -11.27 6.30
N ALA A 309 22.55 -11.28 5.96
CA ALA A 309 23.60 -11.66 6.91
C ALA A 309 23.68 -10.69 8.11
N SER A 310 23.35 -9.41 7.93
CA SER A 310 23.31 -8.40 9.00
C SER A 310 22.20 -8.66 10.03
N ALA A 311 21.19 -9.46 9.66
CA ALA A 311 20.13 -9.89 10.57
C ALA A 311 20.53 -11.09 11.46
N ARG A 312 21.63 -11.78 11.14
CA ARG A 312 22.06 -13.02 11.83
C ARG A 312 22.31 -12.84 13.35
N PRO A 313 22.96 -11.78 13.83
CA PRO A 313 23.17 -11.58 15.28
C PRO A 313 21.88 -11.51 16.10
N TYR A 314 20.77 -11.16 15.44
CA TYR A 314 19.45 -11.01 16.04
C TYR A 314 18.52 -12.20 15.75
N GLY A 315 19.03 -13.25 15.10
CA GLY A 315 18.25 -14.42 14.70
C GLY A 315 17.28 -14.18 13.54
N GLY A 316 17.42 -13.07 12.79
CA GLY A 316 16.49 -12.64 11.75
C GLY A 316 16.82 -13.10 10.33
N GLU A 317 17.97 -13.74 10.10
CA GLU A 317 18.44 -14.11 8.76
C GLU A 317 17.45 -15.02 8.01
N ARG A 318 16.85 -15.99 8.70
CA ARG A 318 15.85 -16.88 8.10
C ARG A 318 14.63 -16.12 7.59
N GLN A 319 14.07 -15.24 8.42
CA GLN A 319 12.90 -14.42 8.08
C GLN A 319 13.21 -13.48 6.91
N CYS A 320 14.40 -12.88 6.92
CA CYS A 320 14.87 -12.04 5.82
C CYS A 320 14.86 -12.80 4.49
N VAL A 321 15.50 -13.97 4.45
CA VAL A 321 15.54 -14.81 3.23
C VAL A 321 14.14 -15.25 2.81
N GLN A 322 13.30 -15.68 3.75
CA GLN A 322 11.95 -16.13 3.45
C GLN A 322 11.10 -15.02 2.80
N PHE A 323 11.12 -13.81 3.35
CA PHE A 323 10.32 -12.71 2.84
C PHE A 323 10.91 -12.07 1.57
N ALA A 324 12.23 -12.13 1.37
CA ALA A 324 12.81 -11.81 0.08
C ALA A 324 12.31 -12.77 -1.03
N ALA A 325 12.23 -14.07 -0.74
CA ALA A 325 11.69 -15.06 -1.68
C ALA A 325 10.20 -14.84 -1.95
N MET A 326 9.40 -14.44 -0.94
CA MET A 326 8.00 -14.08 -1.13
C MET A 326 7.85 -12.86 -2.06
N ASP A 327 8.62 -11.79 -1.84
CA ASP A 327 8.61 -10.59 -2.69
C ASP A 327 8.97 -10.90 -4.16
N HIS A 328 9.89 -11.83 -4.42
CA HIS A 328 10.18 -12.27 -5.79
C HIS A 328 8.95 -12.85 -6.49
N VAL A 329 8.15 -13.65 -5.78
CA VAL A 329 6.94 -14.24 -6.36
C VAL A 329 5.87 -13.17 -6.59
N GLU A 330 5.68 -12.25 -5.65
CA GLU A 330 4.69 -11.15 -5.79
C GLU A 330 4.96 -10.30 -7.04
N ASN A 331 6.22 -10.18 -7.47
CA ASN A 331 6.61 -9.31 -8.59
C ASN A 331 6.79 -10.03 -9.94
N TYR A 332 7.02 -11.35 -9.96
CA TYR A 332 7.21 -12.11 -11.21
C TYR A 332 6.16 -13.19 -11.46
N ALA A 333 5.28 -13.48 -10.48
CA ALA A 333 4.17 -14.45 -10.47
C ALA A 333 4.52 -15.93 -10.75
N ALA A 334 5.57 -16.23 -11.52
CA ALA A 334 5.93 -17.58 -11.96
C ALA A 334 6.90 -18.31 -11.02
N GLY A 335 7.33 -17.69 -9.92
CA GLY A 335 8.20 -18.29 -8.89
C GLY A 335 9.63 -18.68 -9.32
N THR A 336 9.98 -18.59 -10.60
CA THR A 336 11.28 -19.03 -11.15
C THR A 336 12.44 -18.22 -10.56
N GLN A 337 12.28 -16.90 -10.47
CA GLN A 337 13.24 -15.98 -9.88
C GLN A 337 13.41 -16.27 -8.37
N ALA A 338 12.32 -16.55 -7.67
CA ALA A 338 12.36 -16.92 -6.25
C ALA A 338 13.09 -18.25 -6.03
N ALA A 339 12.87 -19.25 -6.89
CA ALA A 339 13.56 -20.53 -6.82
C ALA A 339 15.08 -20.39 -7.06
N ALA A 340 15.46 -19.58 -8.06
CA ALA A 340 16.86 -19.27 -8.33
C ALA A 340 17.54 -18.54 -7.16
N PHE A 341 16.84 -17.60 -6.52
CA PHE A 341 17.28 -16.96 -5.28
C PHE A 341 17.46 -18.00 -4.15
N CYS A 342 16.44 -18.83 -3.89
CA CYS A 342 16.51 -19.84 -2.86
C CYS A 342 17.64 -20.84 -3.06
N ASP A 343 17.98 -21.20 -4.30
CA ASP A 343 19.09 -22.11 -4.60
C ASP A 343 20.47 -21.52 -4.27
N LYS A 344 20.60 -20.19 -4.20
CA LYS A 344 21.83 -19.50 -3.74
C LYS A 344 21.96 -19.43 -2.21
N THR A 345 20.91 -19.76 -1.45
CA THR A 345 20.95 -19.73 0.02
C THR A 345 21.77 -20.90 0.60
N SER A 346 22.12 -20.82 1.89
CA SER A 346 22.72 -21.95 2.61
C SER A 346 21.77 -23.15 2.65
N LEU A 347 22.31 -24.36 2.71
CA LEU A 347 21.52 -25.60 2.69
C LEU A 347 20.42 -25.65 3.77
N GLU A 348 20.66 -25.05 4.93
CA GLU A 348 19.69 -24.97 6.03
C GLU A 348 18.52 -24.01 5.75
N LEU A 349 18.71 -23.04 4.85
CA LEU A 349 17.72 -22.04 4.46
C LEU A 349 16.96 -22.41 3.17
N GLN A 350 17.50 -23.31 2.34
CA GLN A 350 16.86 -23.71 1.07
C GLN A 350 15.42 -24.20 1.25
N ALA A 351 15.17 -25.21 2.09
CA ALA A 351 13.82 -25.73 2.29
C ALA A 351 12.86 -24.68 2.90
N PRO A 352 13.22 -23.93 3.95
CA PRO A 352 12.42 -22.81 4.45
C PRO A 352 12.12 -21.72 3.40
N CYS A 353 13.08 -21.42 2.52
CA CYS A 353 12.93 -20.46 1.43
C CYS A 353 11.92 -20.95 0.38
N TYR A 354 12.03 -22.22 -0.04
CA TYR A 354 11.04 -22.84 -0.92
C TYR A 354 9.64 -22.91 -0.29
N GLN A 355 9.54 -23.16 1.01
CA GLN A 355 8.25 -23.09 1.70
C GLN A 355 7.67 -21.68 1.69
N ALA A 356 8.51 -20.66 1.87
CA ALA A 356 8.08 -19.26 1.83
C ALA A 356 7.58 -18.86 0.44
N LEU A 357 8.34 -19.11 -0.63
CA LEU A 357 7.91 -18.79 -1.99
C LEU A 357 6.61 -19.51 -2.36
N GLY A 358 6.44 -20.77 -1.91
CA GLY A 358 5.21 -21.54 -2.14
C GLY A 358 3.97 -20.88 -1.53
N THR A 359 4.12 -20.19 -0.39
CA THR A 359 3.03 -19.47 0.28
C THR A 359 2.40 -18.39 -0.60
N ILE A 360 3.22 -17.69 -1.40
CA ILE A 360 2.74 -16.68 -2.33
C ILE A 360 2.31 -17.32 -3.64
N LEU A 361 3.10 -18.25 -4.18
CA LEU A 361 2.82 -18.93 -5.45
C LEU A 361 1.45 -19.62 -5.42
N GLY A 362 1.08 -20.19 -4.27
CA GLY A 362 -0.22 -20.81 -4.07
C GLY A 362 -1.42 -19.85 -4.27
N ARG A 363 -1.25 -18.54 -4.04
CA ARG A 363 -2.34 -17.56 -4.13
C ARG A 363 -2.84 -17.32 -5.55
N PHE A 364 -2.00 -17.62 -6.54
CA PHE A 364 -2.32 -17.48 -7.96
C PHE A 364 -3.13 -18.66 -8.53
N LYS A 365 -3.26 -19.75 -7.77
CA LYS A 365 -3.90 -21.00 -8.22
C LYS A 365 -5.09 -21.39 -7.37
N ARG A 366 -6.08 -22.00 -8.01
CA ARG A 366 -7.35 -22.36 -7.39
C ARG A 366 -7.27 -23.72 -6.71
N THR A 367 -6.63 -24.69 -7.35
CA THR A 367 -6.64 -26.07 -6.87
C THR A 367 -5.30 -26.51 -6.27
N PRO A 368 -5.30 -27.46 -5.31
CA PRO A 368 -4.07 -28.06 -4.79
C PRO A 368 -3.19 -28.67 -5.88
N GLU A 369 -3.80 -29.24 -6.92
CA GLU A 369 -3.09 -29.87 -8.05
C GLU A 369 -2.32 -28.84 -8.86
N GLU A 370 -2.95 -27.71 -9.21
CA GLU A 370 -2.30 -26.59 -9.91
C GLU A 370 -1.11 -26.07 -9.11
N ARG A 371 -1.29 -25.86 -7.80
CA ARG A 371 -0.22 -25.42 -6.88
C ARG A 371 0.94 -26.41 -6.87
N ALA A 372 0.64 -27.70 -6.85
CA ALA A 372 1.66 -28.75 -6.85
C ALA A 372 2.40 -28.86 -8.18
N VAL A 373 1.72 -28.63 -9.31
CA VAL A 373 2.35 -28.56 -10.63
C VAL A 373 3.33 -27.39 -10.69
N ASP A 374 2.91 -26.19 -10.27
CA ASP A 374 3.78 -25.02 -10.24
C ASP A 374 5.03 -25.26 -9.39
N CYS A 375 4.87 -25.73 -8.15
CA CYS A 375 6.01 -26.03 -7.28
C CYS A 375 6.97 -27.09 -7.83
N ARG A 376 6.47 -28.11 -8.55
CA ARG A 376 7.31 -29.14 -9.19
C ARG A 376 8.02 -28.62 -10.44
N SER A 377 7.47 -27.59 -11.08
CA SER A 377 8.11 -26.97 -12.25
C SER A 377 9.35 -26.15 -11.88
N LEU A 378 9.42 -25.68 -10.63
CA LEU A 378 10.52 -24.83 -10.15
C LEU A 378 11.81 -25.59 -9.86
N THR A 379 11.76 -26.90 -9.59
CA THR A 379 12.92 -27.66 -9.15
C THR A 379 12.78 -29.17 -9.36
N ASN A 380 13.89 -29.82 -9.72
CA ASN A 380 13.98 -31.28 -9.80
C ASN A 380 14.24 -31.93 -8.43
N ASP A 381 14.57 -31.15 -7.41
CA ASP A 381 14.79 -31.65 -6.05
C ASP A 381 13.45 -31.89 -5.34
N ARG A 382 13.19 -33.15 -5.00
CA ARG A 382 11.93 -33.57 -4.37
C ARG A 382 11.71 -32.91 -3.01
N SER A 383 12.76 -32.62 -2.24
CA SER A 383 12.65 -32.00 -0.93
C SER A 383 12.22 -30.54 -1.03
N LYS A 384 12.84 -29.79 -1.97
CA LYS A 384 12.51 -28.40 -2.27
C LYS A 384 11.09 -28.26 -2.82
N ALA A 385 10.71 -29.12 -3.78
CA ALA A 385 9.35 -29.17 -4.29
C ALA A 385 8.32 -29.47 -3.18
N THR A 386 8.63 -30.40 -2.27
CA THR A 386 7.75 -30.71 -1.13
C THR A 386 7.62 -29.53 -0.17
N ALA A 387 8.69 -28.79 0.08
CA ALA A 387 8.66 -27.58 0.91
C ALA A 387 7.77 -26.51 0.26
N CYS A 388 7.92 -26.26 -1.04
CA CYS A 388 7.06 -25.35 -1.80
C CYS A 388 5.59 -25.75 -1.73
N ILE A 389 5.27 -27.03 -1.96
CA ILE A 389 3.90 -27.54 -1.90
C ILE A 389 3.30 -27.30 -0.51
N ARG A 390 4.08 -27.56 0.56
CA ARG A 390 3.64 -27.29 1.94
C ARG A 390 3.27 -25.81 2.13
N GLY A 391 4.10 -24.91 1.64
CA GLY A 391 3.83 -23.47 1.65
C GLY A 391 2.56 -23.11 0.89
N ALA A 392 2.42 -23.65 -0.33
CA ALA A 392 1.28 -23.39 -1.20
C ALA A 392 -0.05 -23.91 -0.62
N SER A 393 -0.02 -24.87 0.31
CA SER A 393 -1.24 -25.39 0.95
C SER A 393 -1.72 -24.60 2.17
N THR A 394 -0.91 -23.71 2.75
CA THR A 394 -1.16 -23.07 4.07
C THR A 394 -2.46 -22.24 4.17
N GLN A 395 -3.11 -21.90 3.06
CA GLN A 395 -4.33 -21.08 3.02
C GLN A 395 -5.60 -21.84 2.56
N LEU A 396 -5.50 -23.08 2.09
CA LEU A 396 -6.68 -23.86 1.65
C LEU A 396 -7.58 -24.25 2.83
N ASP A 397 -6.99 -24.47 4.01
CA ASP A 397 -7.71 -24.93 5.20
C ASP A 397 -8.69 -23.88 5.76
N ALA A 398 -8.59 -22.61 5.35
CA ALA A 398 -9.54 -21.56 5.71
C ALA A 398 -10.70 -21.41 4.71
N VAL A 399 -10.57 -21.93 3.48
CA VAL A 399 -11.54 -21.76 2.38
C VAL A 399 -12.39 -23.02 2.18
N VAL A 400 -11.87 -24.21 2.53
CA VAL A 400 -12.59 -25.49 2.42
C VAL A 400 -13.45 -25.80 3.66
N GLY A 401 -13.38 -24.95 4.70
CA GLY A 401 -14.05 -25.12 5.99
C GLY A 401 -15.14 -24.10 6.33
N GLN A 402 -15.94 -23.65 5.35
CA GLN A 402 -17.20 -22.93 5.59
C GLN A 402 -18.35 -23.51 4.76
#